data_AF-A0A5K0XQ11-F1
#
_entry.id   AF-A0A5K0XQ11-F1
#
_cell.length_a   1.000
_cell.length_b   1.000
_cell.length_c   1.000
_cell.angle_alpha   90.00
_cell.angle_beta   90.00
_cell.angle_gamma   90.00
#
_symmetry.space_group_name_H-M   'P 1'
#
loop_
_entity.id
_entity.type
_entity.pdbx_description
1 polymer ?
#
loop_
_entity_poly.entity_id
_entity_poly.type
_entity_poly.pdbx_seq_one_letter_code
_entity_poly.pdbx_strand_id
1 'polypeptide(L)'
;PERDVADSCHTGAATNVIFGLALGYKSVIIPLFALAIAIYVSFSLAAMYGVAMAALGMLSTIAIGLTVDAYGPISDNAGGIAEMA
;
A
#
# COMPACT_ATOMS: atom_id res chain seq x y z
N PRO A 1 1.18 14.11 0.96
CA PRO A 1 2.57 13.61 1.01
C PRO A 1 3.22 13.58 -0.37
N GLU A 2 2.46 13.10 -1.36
CA GLU A 2 2.85 12.99 -2.78
C GLU A 2 3.02 14.39 -3.41
N ARG A 3 2.25 15.38 -2.94
CA ARG A 3 2.39 16.79 -3.35
C ARG A 3 3.76 17.36 -2.99
N ASP A 4 4.31 17.01 -1.84
CA ASP A 4 5.63 17.50 -1.38
C ASP A 4 6.76 16.85 -2.19
N VAL A 5 6.59 15.60 -2.61
CA VAL A 5 7.50 14.91 -3.53
C VAL A 5 7.45 15.60 -4.90
N ALA A 6 6.25 15.90 -5.42
CA ALA A 6 6.11 16.64 -6.68
C ALA A 6 6.73 18.05 -6.61
N ASP A 7 6.58 18.77 -5.50
CA ASP A 7 7.18 20.09 -5.30
C ASP A 7 8.72 20.03 -5.28
N SER A 8 9.28 18.97 -4.70
CA SER A 8 10.74 18.78 -4.65
C SER A 8 11.39 18.68 -6.05
N CYS A 9 10.63 18.35 -7.10
CA CYS A 9 11.08 18.39 -8.49
C CYS A 9 11.60 19.79 -8.92
N HIS A 10 11.15 20.87 -8.29
CA HIS A 10 11.65 22.23 -8.56
C HIS A 10 13.15 22.40 -8.26
N THR A 11 13.71 21.54 -7.41
CA THR A 11 15.14 21.54 -7.04
C THR A 11 15.94 20.42 -7.71
N GLY A 12 15.31 19.68 -8.63
CA GLY A 12 15.94 18.66 -9.48
C GLY A 12 15.53 17.22 -9.16
N ALA A 13 15.99 16.28 -9.99
CA ALA A 13 15.65 14.86 -9.83
C ALA A 13 16.23 14.24 -8.55
N ALA A 14 17.40 14.70 -8.10
CA ALA A 14 18.06 14.17 -6.91
C ALA A 14 17.22 14.39 -5.64
N THR A 15 16.67 15.59 -5.45
CA THR A 15 15.79 15.89 -4.32
C THR A 15 14.48 15.13 -4.41
N ASN A 16 13.88 15.01 -5.60
CA ASN A 16 12.69 14.17 -5.80
C ASN A 16 12.89 12.72 -5.32
N VAL A 17 14.01 12.09 -5.68
CA VAL A 17 14.31 10.73 -5.23
C VAL A 17 14.53 10.66 -3.71
N ILE A 18 15.26 11.63 -3.13
CA ILE A 18 15.49 11.70 -1.68
C ILE A 18 14.17 11.82 -0.90
N PHE A 19 13.29 12.74 -1.34
CA PHE A 19 11.99 12.94 -0.71
C PHE A 19 11.08 11.71 -0.88
N GLY A 20 11.10 11.07 -2.05
CA GLY A 20 10.38 9.81 -2.29
C GLY A 20 10.84 8.67 -1.37
N LEU A 21 12.15 8.47 -1.22
CA LEU A 21 12.72 7.47 -0.31
C LEU A 21 12.37 7.76 1.14
N ALA A 22 12.50 9.02 1.58
CA ALA A 22 12.14 9.43 2.93
C ALA A 22 10.63 9.21 3.20
N LEU A 23 9.76 9.48 2.23
CA LEU A 23 8.33 9.20 2.33
C LEU A 23 8.06 7.69 2.46
N GLY A 24 8.77 6.85 1.69
CA GLY A 24 8.70 5.40 1.80
C GLY A 24 9.12 4.88 3.19
N TYR A 25 10.20 5.43 3.77
CA TYR A 25 10.60 5.07 5.14
C TYR A 25 9.60 5.53 6.20
N LYS A 26 8.93 6.66 5.98
CA LYS A 26 7.90 7.15 6.91
C LYS A 26 6.59 6.36 6.80
N SER A 27 6.22 5.89 5.60
CA SER A 27 4.91 5.28 5.35
C SER A 27 4.70 3.96 6.11
N VAL A 28 5.78 3.23 6.43
CA VAL A 28 5.69 1.92 7.07
C VAL A 28 5.35 1.97 8.57
N ILE A 29 5.47 3.13 9.22
CA ILE A 29 5.30 3.26 10.67
C ILE A 29 3.90 2.83 11.11
N ILE A 30 2.85 3.36 10.50
CA ILE A 30 1.46 3.07 10.88
C ILE A 30 1.08 1.61 10.53
N PRO A 31 1.35 1.09 9.31
CA PRO A 31 1.10 -0.32 8.98
C PRO A 31 1.80 -1.30 9.92
N LEU A 32 3.04 -1.01 10.33
CA LEU A 32 3.78 -1.87 11.25
C LEU A 32 3.13 -1.93 12.63
N PHE A 33 2.66 -0.80 13.16
CA PHE A 33 1.90 -0.80 14.42
C PHE A 33 0.54 -1.49 14.29
N ALA A 34 -0.17 -1.30 13.18
CA ALA A 34 -1.43 -2.01 12.93
C ALA A 34 -1.21 -3.54 12.91
N LEU A 35 -0.15 -4.01 12.26
CA LEU A 35 0.22 -5.42 12.25
C LEU A 35 0.60 -5.93 13.65
N ALA A 36 1.40 -5.16 14.40
CA ALA A 36 1.78 -5.51 15.77
C ALA A 36 0.57 -5.66 16.69
N ILE A 37 -0.42 -4.75 16.60
CA ILE A 37 -1.66 -4.82 17.36
C ILE A 37 -2.49 -6.04 16.93
N ALA A 38 -2.63 -6.28 15.63
CA ALA A 38 -3.35 -7.44 15.10
C ALA A 38 -2.75 -8.76 15.61
N ILE A 39 -1.41 -8.89 15.59
CA ILE A 39 -0.70 -10.05 16.14
C ILE A 39 -0.92 -10.17 17.64
N TYR A 40 -0.72 -9.08 18.41
CA TYR A 40 -0.85 -9.11 19.86
C TYR A 40 -2.24 -9.54 20.31
N VAL A 41 -3.29 -8.95 19.73
CA VAL A 41 -4.68 -9.25 20.07
C VAL A 41 -5.04 -10.68 19.66
N SER A 42 -4.74 -11.07 18.42
CA SER A 42 -5.12 -12.39 17.91
C SER A 42 -4.37 -13.53 18.61
N PHE A 43 -3.08 -13.34 18.90
CA PHE A 43 -2.28 -14.31 19.65
C PHE A 43 -2.77 -14.46 21.08
N SER A 44 -3.14 -13.36 21.75
CA SER A 44 -3.66 -13.40 23.12
C SER A 44 -5.00 -14.13 23.21
N LEU A 45 -5.82 -14.09 22.16
CA LEU A 45 -7.14 -14.73 22.14
C LEU A 45 -7.10 -16.21 21.78
N ALA A 46 -6.26 -16.62 20.82
CA ALA A 46 -6.26 -17.99 20.30
C ALA A 46 -4.89 -18.48 19.77
N ALA A 47 -3.78 -17.96 20.31
CA ALA A 47 -2.42 -18.31 19.93
C ALA A 47 -2.24 -18.29 18.39
N MET A 48 -1.56 -19.29 17.83
CA MET A 48 -1.33 -19.39 16.38
C MET A 48 -2.62 -19.53 15.56
N TYR A 49 -3.66 -20.16 16.10
CA TYR A 49 -4.95 -20.24 15.41
C TYR A 49 -5.59 -18.85 15.27
N GLY A 50 -5.51 -18.02 16.31
CA GLY A 50 -5.96 -16.64 16.27
C GLY A 50 -5.24 -15.81 15.21
N VAL A 51 -3.91 -15.92 15.14
CA VAL A 51 -3.11 -15.21 14.12
C VAL A 51 -3.49 -15.66 12.71
N ALA A 52 -3.67 -16.97 12.50
CA ALA A 52 -4.10 -17.52 11.21
C ALA A 52 -5.51 -17.01 10.81
N MET A 53 -6.44 -16.97 11.75
CA MET A 53 -7.80 -16.44 11.51
C MET A 53 -7.81 -14.93 11.28
N ALA A 54 -6.93 -14.16 11.93
CA ALA A 54 -6.78 -12.74 11.67
C ALA A 54 -6.27 -12.48 10.25
N ALA A 55 -5.30 -13.28 9.77
CA ALA A 55 -4.84 -13.23 8.39
C ALA A 55 -5.96 -13.58 7.39
N LEU A 56 -6.75 -14.62 7.68
CA LEU A 56 -7.93 -14.95 6.87
C LEU A 56 -8.97 -13.82 6.87
N GLY A 57 -9.18 -13.16 8.02
CA GLY A 57 -10.04 -12.00 8.15
C GLY A 57 -9.58 -10.83 7.28
N MET A 58 -8.29 -10.54 7.25
CA MET A 58 -7.69 -9.51 6.36
C MET A 58 -7.96 -9.81 4.88
N LEU A 59 -7.98 -11.09 4.49
CA LEU A 59 -8.26 -11.54 3.13
C LEU A 59 -9.73 -11.91 2.88
N SER A 60 -10.63 -11.74 3.86
CA SER A 60 -12.04 -12.13 3.70
C SER A 60 -12.75 -11.35 2.59
N THR A 61 -12.27 -10.13 2.30
CA THR A 61 -12.76 -9.26 1.22
C THR A 61 -11.88 -9.30 -0.03
N ILE A 62 -11.09 -10.37 -0.23
CA ILE A 62 -10.10 -10.47 -1.31
C ILE A 62 -10.70 -10.27 -2.71
N ALA A 63 -11.94 -10.68 -2.96
CA ALA A 63 -12.59 -10.50 -4.26
C ALA A 63 -12.72 -9.02 -4.66
N ILE A 64 -13.09 -8.17 -3.70
CA ILE A 64 -13.19 -6.72 -3.92
C ILE A 64 -11.79 -6.14 -4.09
N GLY A 65 -10.84 -6.54 -3.24
CA GLY A 65 -9.45 -6.09 -3.31
C GLY A 65 -8.81 -6.38 -4.68
N LEU A 66 -8.94 -7.62 -5.16
CA LEU A 66 -8.42 -8.03 -6.46
C LEU A 66 -9.12 -7.32 -7.63
N THR A 67 -10.42 -7.03 -7.50
CA THR A 67 -11.16 -6.32 -8.56
C THR A 67 -10.67 -4.88 -8.68
N VAL A 68 -10.45 -4.18 -7.57
CA VAL A 68 -9.91 -2.81 -7.56
C VAL A 68 -8.46 -2.79 -8.04
N ASP A 69 -7.65 -3.76 -7.62
CA ASP A 69 -6.26 -3.88 -8.06
C ASP A 69 -6.16 -4.16 -9.58
N ALA A 70 -6.96 -5.11 -10.09
CA ALA A 70 -7.00 -5.43 -11.52
C ALA A 70 -7.54 -4.28 -12.39
N TYR A 71 -8.40 -3.43 -11.84
CA TYR A 71 -8.92 -2.26 -12.56
C TYR A 71 -7.81 -1.27 -12.97
N GLY A 72 -6.73 -1.16 -12.19
CA GLY A 72 -5.60 -0.26 -12.47
C GLY A 72 -4.93 -0.57 -13.82
N PRO A 73 -4.30 -1.75 -13.99
CA PRO A 73 -3.65 -2.12 -15.25
C PRO A 73 -4.58 -2.12 -16.46
N ILE A 74 -5.87 -2.44 -16.28
CA ILE A 74 -6.88 -2.35 -17.35
C ILE A 74 -7.04 -0.90 -17.80
N SER A 75 -7.15 0.03 -16.85
CA SER A 75 -7.32 1.46 -17.13
C SER A 75 -6.05 2.07 -17.74
N ASP A 76 -4.87 1.71 -17.25
CA ASP A 76 -3.59 2.18 -17.79
C ASP A 76 -3.41 1.76 -19.26
N ASN A 77 -3.72 0.49 -19.59
CA ASN A 77 -3.66 0.00 -20.96
C ASN A 77 -4.70 0.67 -21.87
N ALA A 78 -5.91 0.93 -21.36
CA ALA A 78 -6.93 1.65 -22.10
C ALA A 78 -6.50 3.09 -22.43
N GLY A 79 -5.85 3.78 -21.48
CA GLY A 79 -5.24 5.09 -21.69
C GLY A 79 -4.15 5.05 -22.76
N GLY A 80 -3.26 4.05 -22.71
CA GLY A 80 -2.23 3.86 -23.74
C GLY A 80 -2.81 3.61 -25.14
N ILE A 81 -3.86 2.80 -25.26
CA ILE A 81 -4.55 2.59 -26.55
C ILE A 81 -5.15 3.91 -27.06
N ALA A 82 -5.73 4.72 -26.18
CA ALA A 82 -6.31 6.02 -26.54
C ALA A 82 -5.25 7.07 -26.95
N GLU A 83 -4.03 7.02 -26.40
CA GLU A 83 -2.93 7.90 -26.79
C GLU A 83 -2.25 7.47 -28.11
N MET A 84 -2.30 6.17 -28.43
CA MET A 84 -1.71 5.60 -29.65
C MET A 84 -2.63 5.60 -30.88
N ALA A 85 -3.94 5.77 -30.70
CA ALA A 85 -4.95 5.78 -31.77
C ALA A 85 -5.25 7.20 -32.28
#